data_AF-A0A954TQV2-F1
#
_entry.id   AF-A0A954TQV2-F1
#
_cell.length_a   1.000
_cell.length_b   1.000
_cell.length_c   1.000
_cell.angle_alpha   90.00
_cell.angle_beta   90.00
_cell.angle_gamma   90.00
#
_symmetry.space_group_name_H-M   'P 1'
#
loop_
_entity.id
_entity.type
_entity.pdbx_description
1 polymer ?
#
loop_
_entity_poly.entity_id
_entity_poly.type
_entity_poly.pdbx_seq_one_letter_code
_entity_poly.pdbx_strand_id
1 'polypeptide(L)'
;EAEFDWAFGPEKGHFKGTRTEHIGEWPTWDLPILAWGKQQGGVVGFSHSGWGLQLPDYMPYGSRQFPVGNWGGASPDWKGRSPDKLPDYAMPRFDGIGANEYVVDVTHGVCDFISSVDTPSVWELNIWYHTLNCGYECRISGETDFPCIYGERVGLGRGYVKLDDQPLTFDTWIQGIKDGRSYCCDGLSHLFDFKINDFEVGQPGIYDRASVMPADAGEKLVVSVNAAAMLEDQPREDIRRLRLDQKPYWHVERARVGNTRQVPVELIVNGQSVATTNIDADGSIQDVQFEYQLERSSWVAVRIFPSCHTNPIFVEVKGEPIRASKRSAQWCLDAIDVCWSQKEPRTRKEEKEAASAAYEQAREAYRKVLASSFDDTTDR
;
A
#
# COMPACT_ATOMS: atom_id res chain seq x y z
N GLU A 1 -20.02 21.89 11.15
CA GLU A 1 -19.65 22.98 10.22
C GLU A 1 -18.18 23.26 10.45
N ALA A 2 -17.36 23.36 9.41
CA ALA A 2 -15.93 23.67 9.55
C ALA A 2 -15.74 25.19 9.43
N GLU A 3 -14.77 25.74 10.15
CA GLU A 3 -14.51 27.18 10.23
C GLU A 3 -13.01 27.47 10.29
N PHE A 4 -12.46 28.22 9.33
CA PHE A 4 -11.04 28.57 9.24
C PHE A 4 -10.78 29.69 8.22
N ASP A 5 -9.69 30.42 8.41
CA ASP A 5 -9.20 31.38 7.40
C ASP A 5 -8.39 30.65 6.32
N TRP A 6 -8.41 31.19 5.09
CA TRP A 6 -7.81 30.54 3.94
C TRP A 6 -7.03 31.48 3.03
N ALA A 7 -6.02 30.93 2.33
CA ALA A 7 -5.22 31.63 1.33
C ALA A 7 -4.71 30.69 0.22
N PHE A 8 -4.91 31.04 -1.05
CA PHE A 8 -4.40 30.29 -2.20
C PHE A 8 -3.87 31.23 -3.28
N GLY A 9 -2.57 31.20 -3.53
CA GLY A 9 -1.92 32.18 -4.40
C GLY A 9 -2.19 33.62 -3.90
N PRO A 10 -2.76 34.52 -4.73
CA PRO A 10 -3.13 35.86 -4.32
C PRO A 10 -4.47 35.95 -3.56
N GLU A 11 -5.28 34.88 -3.54
CA GLU A 11 -6.61 34.87 -2.96
C GLU A 11 -6.57 34.56 -1.46
N LYS A 12 -7.48 35.17 -0.69
CA LYS A 12 -7.65 34.94 0.75
C LYS A 12 -9.11 35.10 1.15
N GLY A 13 -9.54 34.41 2.20
CA GLY A 13 -10.90 34.52 2.72
C GLY A 13 -11.09 33.83 4.07
N HIS A 14 -12.35 33.72 4.48
CA HIS A 14 -12.77 33.01 5.68
C HIS A 14 -13.83 31.98 5.28
N PHE A 15 -13.60 30.72 5.60
CA PHE A 15 -14.56 29.65 5.39
C PHE A 15 -15.34 29.40 6.68
N LYS A 16 -16.67 29.36 6.57
CA LYS A 16 -17.57 28.82 7.60
C LYS A 16 -18.72 28.14 6.89
N GLY A 17 -18.74 26.82 6.91
CA GLY A 17 -19.75 26.09 6.16
C GLY A 17 -19.53 24.59 6.07
N THR A 18 -20.34 24.00 5.19
CA THR A 18 -20.22 22.60 4.74
C THR A 18 -19.97 22.50 3.23
N ARG A 19 -19.87 23.63 2.53
CA ARG A 19 -19.67 23.72 1.08
C ARG A 19 -18.68 24.83 0.75
N THR A 20 -17.58 24.47 0.09
CA THR A 20 -16.60 25.43 -0.43
C THR A 20 -17.06 26.01 -1.78
N GLU A 21 -16.80 27.29 -1.99
CA GLU A 21 -16.95 28.04 -3.23
C GLU A 21 -15.61 28.22 -3.95
N HIS A 22 -14.49 28.20 -3.21
CA HIS A 22 -13.15 28.41 -3.73
C HIS A 22 -12.21 27.26 -3.39
N ILE A 23 -11.31 26.89 -4.30
CA ILE A 23 -10.29 25.86 -4.02
C ILE A 23 -9.40 26.24 -2.83
N GLY A 24 -9.17 27.54 -2.62
CA GLY A 24 -8.39 28.01 -1.50
C GLY A 24 -9.02 27.72 -0.14
N GLU A 25 -10.33 27.50 -0.07
CA GLU A 25 -11.03 27.07 1.14
C GLU A 25 -10.74 25.62 1.52
N TRP A 26 -9.95 24.86 0.76
CA TRP A 26 -9.48 23.56 1.21
C TRP A 26 -8.21 23.68 2.07
N PRO A 27 -8.03 22.83 3.09
CA PRO A 27 -6.78 22.74 3.84
C PRO A 27 -5.56 22.50 2.92
N THR A 28 -4.37 22.92 3.34
CA THR A 28 -3.11 22.66 2.59
C THR A 28 -2.47 21.30 2.84
N TRP A 29 -3.13 20.44 3.61
CA TRP A 29 -2.63 19.14 4.06
C TRP A 29 -3.78 18.16 4.20
N ASP A 30 -3.48 16.87 4.17
CA ASP A 30 -4.46 15.82 3.85
C ASP A 30 -5.39 15.44 5.02
N LEU A 31 -4.86 15.42 6.26
CA LEU A 31 -5.59 14.91 7.43
C LEU A 31 -7.00 15.51 7.63
N PRO A 32 -7.21 16.84 7.61
CA PRO A 32 -8.53 17.39 7.87
C PRO A 32 -9.56 17.01 6.80
N ILE A 33 -9.11 16.75 5.56
CA ILE A 33 -9.95 16.33 4.45
C ILE A 33 -10.43 14.90 4.67
N LEU A 34 -9.51 13.99 4.99
CA LEU A 34 -9.83 12.60 5.29
C LEU A 34 -10.72 12.49 6.54
N ALA A 35 -10.40 13.25 7.60
CA ALA A 35 -11.20 13.31 8.82
C ALA A 35 -12.62 13.82 8.55
N TRP A 36 -12.78 14.86 7.74
CA TRP A 36 -14.09 15.37 7.34
C TRP A 36 -14.89 14.36 6.53
N GLY A 37 -14.26 13.65 5.59
CA GLY A 37 -14.91 12.58 4.84
C GLY A 37 -15.37 11.43 5.74
N LYS A 38 -14.53 11.01 6.69
CA LYS A 38 -14.88 10.02 7.72
C LYS A 38 -16.08 10.41 8.56
N GLN A 39 -16.13 11.66 9.03
CA GLN A 39 -17.23 12.14 9.86
C GLN A 39 -18.60 12.10 9.15
N GLN A 40 -18.61 12.06 7.83
CA GLN A 40 -19.82 11.90 7.02
C GLN A 40 -20.16 10.44 6.70
N GLY A 41 -19.39 9.48 7.22
CA GLY A 41 -19.55 8.06 6.89
C GLY A 41 -18.92 7.66 5.55
N GLY A 42 -18.11 8.53 4.95
CA GLY A 42 -17.39 8.25 3.71
C GLY A 42 -16.30 7.20 3.89
N VAL A 43 -16.03 6.45 2.82
CA VAL A 43 -14.81 5.65 2.68
C VAL A 43 -13.74 6.55 2.07
N VAL A 44 -12.64 6.73 2.78
CA VAL A 44 -11.61 7.71 2.44
C VAL A 44 -10.23 7.08 2.37
N GLY A 45 -9.38 7.61 1.51
CA GLY A 45 -8.06 7.04 1.28
C GLY A 45 -7.23 7.91 0.36
N PHE A 46 -5.97 7.54 0.22
CA PHE A 46 -5.06 8.20 -0.70
C PHE A 46 -5.24 7.64 -2.11
N SER A 47 -5.51 8.52 -3.06
CA SER A 47 -5.33 8.25 -4.49
C SER A 47 -3.96 8.75 -4.92
N HIS A 48 -3.32 8.05 -5.84
CA HIS A 48 -1.97 8.22 -6.37
C HIS A 48 -0.90 8.06 -5.29
N SER A 49 -0.18 6.95 -5.29
CA SER A 49 0.63 6.62 -4.10
C SER A 49 2.13 6.87 -4.26
N GLY A 50 2.77 6.39 -5.33
CA GLY A 50 4.23 6.29 -5.35
C GLY A 50 4.99 7.59 -5.55
N TRP A 51 4.37 8.68 -6.03
CA TRP A 51 5.11 9.92 -6.31
C TRP A 51 5.60 10.64 -5.05
N GLY A 52 6.92 10.73 -4.90
CA GLY A 52 7.59 11.20 -3.69
C GLY A 52 8.08 10.08 -2.78
N LEU A 53 7.61 8.84 -3.03
CA LEU A 53 7.99 7.63 -2.29
C LEU A 53 9.08 6.80 -2.98
N GLN A 54 9.75 7.38 -3.98
CA GLN A 54 10.88 6.74 -4.63
C GLN A 54 11.96 6.37 -3.61
N LEU A 55 12.42 5.13 -3.67
CA LEU A 55 13.56 4.64 -2.90
C LEU A 55 14.87 4.82 -3.69
N PRO A 56 16.02 5.02 -3.02
CA PRO A 56 17.31 5.08 -3.69
C PRO A 56 17.67 3.72 -4.31
N ASP A 57 18.30 3.72 -5.47
CA ASP A 57 18.77 2.54 -6.19
C ASP A 57 19.93 1.83 -5.49
N TYR A 58 20.10 0.54 -5.78
CA TYR A 58 21.32 -0.19 -5.45
C TYR A 58 22.43 0.14 -6.43
N MET A 59 23.55 0.69 -5.95
CA MET A 59 24.71 0.99 -6.79
C MET A 59 25.65 -0.22 -6.93
N PRO A 60 26.45 -0.33 -8.00
CA PRO A 60 27.37 -1.44 -8.22
C PRO A 60 28.37 -1.74 -7.09
N TYR A 61 28.59 -0.80 -6.16
CA TYR A 61 29.52 -0.93 -5.03
C TYR A 61 28.81 -0.91 -3.67
N GLY A 62 27.51 -1.19 -3.62
CA GLY A 62 26.75 -1.39 -2.38
C GLY A 62 26.21 -0.12 -1.72
N SER A 63 26.53 1.07 -2.22
CA SER A 63 25.85 2.31 -1.78
C SER A 63 24.42 2.37 -2.32
N ARG A 64 23.59 3.21 -1.68
CA ARG A 64 22.26 3.56 -2.15
C ARG A 64 22.27 5.00 -2.66
N GLN A 65 21.79 5.26 -3.86
CA GLN A 65 21.70 6.61 -4.42
C GLN A 65 20.39 6.82 -5.16
N PHE A 66 19.80 8.00 -5.04
CA PHE A 66 18.62 8.31 -5.82
C PHE A 66 18.99 8.50 -7.29
N PRO A 67 18.25 7.84 -8.20
CA PRO A 67 18.45 8.09 -9.61
C PRO A 67 18.07 9.53 -9.98
N VAL A 68 18.75 10.04 -11.01
CA VAL A 68 18.55 11.39 -11.54
C VAL A 68 17.76 11.25 -12.85
N GLY A 69 16.43 11.38 -12.76
CA GLY A 69 15.50 11.28 -13.86
C GLY A 69 14.29 12.20 -13.68
N ASN A 70 13.56 12.44 -14.76
CA ASN A 70 12.35 13.29 -14.75
C ASN A 70 11.21 12.57 -14.03
N TRP A 71 10.55 13.27 -13.11
CA TRP A 71 9.43 12.74 -12.30
C TRP A 71 9.80 11.53 -11.42
N GLY A 72 11.08 11.33 -11.13
CA GLY A 72 11.58 10.10 -10.51
C GLY A 72 12.02 9.08 -11.56
N GLY A 73 12.68 8.02 -11.10
CA GLY A 73 13.27 6.99 -11.95
C GLY A 73 14.64 7.35 -12.54
N ALA A 74 15.18 6.45 -13.36
CA ALA A 74 16.55 6.47 -13.85
C ALA A 74 16.69 7.08 -15.26
N SER A 75 17.67 7.97 -15.44
CA SER A 75 18.15 8.38 -16.77
C SER A 75 18.86 7.22 -17.49
N PRO A 76 18.97 7.25 -18.83
CA PRO A 76 19.57 6.16 -19.60
C PRO A 76 21.00 5.77 -19.18
N ASP A 77 21.79 6.74 -18.71
CA ASP A 77 23.18 6.51 -18.29
C ASP A 77 23.32 6.02 -16.84
N TRP A 78 22.22 5.99 -16.08
CA TRP A 78 22.21 5.58 -14.69
C TRP A 78 22.61 4.10 -14.53
N LYS A 79 23.54 3.83 -13.62
CA LYS A 79 24.09 2.47 -13.39
C LYS A 79 23.52 1.77 -12.17
N GLY A 80 22.71 2.46 -11.37
CA GLY A 80 22.03 1.85 -10.24
C GLY A 80 20.95 0.89 -10.73
N ARG A 81 20.54 -0.03 -9.86
CA ARG A 81 19.45 -0.98 -10.07
C ARG A 81 18.26 -0.57 -9.20
N SER A 82 17.07 -0.54 -9.79
CA SER A 82 15.83 -0.18 -9.08
C SER A 82 15.64 -1.10 -7.87
N PRO A 83 15.14 -0.59 -6.75
CA PRO A 83 14.74 -1.40 -5.60
C PRO A 83 13.72 -2.48 -6.00
N ASP A 84 13.89 -3.68 -5.46
CA ASP A 84 13.11 -4.87 -5.79
C ASP A 84 12.76 -5.70 -4.54
N LYS A 85 12.93 -5.10 -3.36
CA LYS A 85 12.64 -5.73 -2.07
C LYS A 85 11.53 -4.96 -1.37
N LEU A 86 10.73 -5.70 -0.59
CA LEU A 86 9.68 -5.18 0.26
C LEU A 86 9.71 -5.99 1.57
N PRO A 87 9.64 -5.36 2.75
CA PRO A 87 9.95 -3.94 2.95
C PRO A 87 11.43 -3.64 2.64
N ASP A 88 11.71 -2.46 2.12
CA ASP A 88 13.05 -1.87 1.98
C ASP A 88 13.16 -0.67 2.92
N TYR A 89 14.18 -0.70 3.77
CA TYR A 89 14.34 0.26 4.87
C TYR A 89 15.10 1.53 4.46
N ALA A 90 15.43 1.70 3.16
CA ALA A 90 15.87 2.99 2.68
C ALA A 90 14.76 4.03 2.85
N MET A 91 15.13 5.26 3.17
CA MET A 91 14.17 6.34 3.40
C MET A 91 13.87 7.05 2.07
N PRO A 92 12.60 7.10 1.62
CA PRO A 92 12.22 7.92 0.48
C PRO A 92 12.25 9.40 0.86
N ARG A 93 12.11 10.27 -0.14
CA ARG A 93 12.22 11.73 0.06
C ARG A 93 10.95 12.39 0.55
N PHE A 94 9.79 11.75 0.37
CA PHE A 94 8.47 12.33 0.66
C PHE A 94 8.19 13.66 -0.08
N ASP A 95 8.84 13.88 -1.23
CA ASP A 95 8.96 15.17 -1.91
C ASP A 95 7.98 15.35 -3.09
N GLY A 96 6.99 14.48 -3.21
CA GLY A 96 6.05 14.43 -4.33
C GLY A 96 4.60 14.75 -3.98
N ILE A 97 3.72 14.42 -4.93
CA ILE A 97 2.26 14.65 -4.87
C ILE A 97 1.47 13.40 -4.50
N GLY A 98 2.12 12.24 -4.35
CA GLY A 98 1.45 11.01 -3.98
C GLY A 98 1.13 10.93 -2.47
N ALA A 99 0.87 9.72 -2.00
CA ALA A 99 0.50 9.36 -0.62
C ALA A 99 1.62 9.55 0.42
N ASN A 100 2.25 10.71 0.44
CA ASN A 100 3.37 11.04 1.32
C ASN A 100 2.91 11.19 2.78
N GLU A 101 1.78 11.87 3.02
CA GLU A 101 1.24 12.09 4.37
C GLU A 101 0.50 10.85 4.92
N TYR A 102 0.37 9.76 4.15
CA TYR A 102 -0.26 8.52 4.58
C TYR A 102 0.34 7.96 5.88
N VAL A 103 1.66 8.05 6.05
CA VAL A 103 2.35 7.60 7.28
C VAL A 103 1.89 8.39 8.52
N VAL A 104 1.41 9.62 8.36
CA VAL A 104 0.81 10.41 9.43
C VAL A 104 -0.65 10.00 9.60
N ASP A 105 -1.43 10.07 8.53
CA ASP A 105 -2.89 10.02 8.55
C ASP A 105 -3.44 8.65 8.95
N VAL A 106 -2.70 7.56 8.66
CA VAL A 106 -3.07 6.22 9.11
C VAL A 106 -3.12 6.12 10.63
N THR A 107 -2.28 6.90 11.33
CA THR A 107 -2.23 6.92 12.81
C THR A 107 -3.43 7.62 13.45
N HIS A 108 -4.18 8.40 12.66
CA HIS A 108 -5.40 9.10 13.08
C HIS A 108 -6.67 8.30 12.79
N GLY A 109 -6.54 7.10 12.20
CA GLY A 109 -7.68 6.24 11.88
C GLY A 109 -8.55 6.77 10.74
N VAL A 110 -8.01 7.66 9.91
CA VAL A 110 -8.75 8.30 8.82
C VAL A 110 -8.46 7.68 7.44
N CYS A 111 -7.66 6.61 7.34
CA CYS A 111 -7.33 5.95 6.08
C CYS A 111 -8.00 4.58 5.97
N ASP A 112 -9.02 4.44 5.13
CA ASP A 112 -9.60 3.12 4.80
C ASP A 112 -8.74 2.37 3.79
N PHE A 113 -8.19 3.08 2.81
CA PHE A 113 -7.33 2.48 1.79
C PHE A 113 -6.22 3.42 1.31
N ILE A 114 -5.20 2.84 0.69
CA ILE A 114 -4.20 3.50 -0.15
C ILE A 114 -4.29 2.87 -1.55
N SER A 115 -4.34 3.70 -2.59
CA SER A 115 -4.39 3.19 -3.96
C SER A 115 -3.03 2.72 -4.46
N SER A 116 -3.01 1.93 -5.52
CA SER A 116 -1.80 1.34 -6.11
C SER A 116 -2.07 0.95 -7.56
N VAL A 117 -1.04 0.43 -8.23
CA VAL A 117 -1.04 -0.08 -9.60
C VAL A 117 -0.81 1.00 -10.67
N ASP A 118 -0.89 2.28 -10.32
CA ASP A 118 -0.64 3.39 -11.24
C ASP A 118 0.83 3.85 -11.27
N THR A 119 1.59 3.68 -10.19
CA THR A 119 3.01 4.06 -10.07
C THR A 119 3.92 2.85 -9.76
N PRO A 120 5.27 2.99 -9.67
CA PRO A 120 6.15 1.86 -9.40
C PRO A 120 5.77 1.06 -8.14
N SER A 121 5.54 -0.25 -8.30
CA SER A 121 5.01 -1.13 -7.25
C SER A 121 5.76 -1.06 -5.93
N VAL A 122 7.09 -1.00 -5.97
CA VAL A 122 7.91 -0.92 -4.75
C VAL A 122 7.71 0.41 -4.02
N TRP A 123 7.47 1.51 -4.73
CA TRP A 123 7.28 2.82 -4.09
C TRP A 123 5.94 2.87 -3.35
N GLU A 124 4.91 2.28 -3.94
CA GLU A 124 3.56 2.21 -3.37
C GLU A 124 3.49 1.23 -2.20
N LEU A 125 3.99 0.00 -2.40
CA LEU A 125 3.84 -1.07 -1.41
C LEU A 125 4.72 -0.87 -0.18
N ASN A 126 5.85 -0.16 -0.29
CA ASN A 126 6.82 -0.10 0.80
C ASN A 126 6.27 0.63 2.04
N ILE A 127 5.68 1.81 1.85
CA ILE A 127 5.07 2.57 2.95
C ILE A 127 3.90 1.78 3.56
N TRP A 128 3.09 1.14 2.72
CA TRP A 128 1.97 0.32 3.16
C TRP A 128 2.46 -0.85 4.02
N TYR A 129 3.46 -1.62 3.57
CA TYR A 129 4.04 -2.73 4.33
C TYR A 129 4.61 -2.30 5.68
N HIS A 130 5.31 -1.16 5.75
CA HIS A 130 5.81 -0.64 7.02
C HIS A 130 4.68 -0.30 7.99
N THR A 131 3.58 0.30 7.51
CA THR A 131 2.41 0.59 8.34
C THR A 131 1.66 -0.67 8.77
N LEU A 132 1.52 -1.69 7.90
CA LEU A 132 0.94 -2.99 8.28
C LEU A 132 1.79 -3.69 9.36
N ASN A 133 3.13 -3.63 9.24
CA ASN A 133 4.04 -4.16 10.25
C ASN A 133 3.91 -3.45 11.62
N CYS A 134 3.44 -2.21 11.63
CA CYS A 134 3.11 -1.47 12.85
C CYS A 134 1.71 -1.79 13.40
N GLY A 135 0.93 -2.62 12.69
CA GLY A 135 -0.42 -3.03 13.06
C GLY A 135 -1.52 -2.09 12.64
N TYR A 136 -1.27 -1.21 11.66
CA TYR A 136 -2.34 -0.47 11.00
C TYR A 136 -3.04 -1.35 9.96
N GLU A 137 -4.34 -1.12 9.78
CA GLU A 137 -5.23 -2.01 9.03
C GLU A 137 -5.72 -1.42 7.70
N CYS A 138 -5.04 -0.38 7.20
CA CYS A 138 -5.41 0.28 5.95
C CYS A 138 -5.33 -0.69 4.77
N ARG A 139 -6.35 -0.67 3.92
CA ARG A 139 -6.46 -1.54 2.73
C ARG A 139 -5.67 -1.02 1.55
N ILE A 140 -5.50 -1.85 0.54
CA ILE A 140 -5.01 -1.44 -0.77
C ILE A 140 -6.12 -1.52 -1.82
N SER A 141 -6.15 -0.56 -2.74
CA SER A 141 -7.07 -0.53 -3.88
C SER A 141 -6.31 -0.32 -5.18
N GLY A 142 -6.82 -0.82 -6.30
CA GLY A 142 -6.20 -0.59 -7.62
C GLY A 142 -6.81 0.62 -8.32
N GLU A 143 -5.98 1.45 -8.94
CA GLU A 143 -6.40 2.61 -9.73
C GLU A 143 -5.60 2.75 -11.03
N THR A 144 -5.97 3.69 -11.90
CA THR A 144 -5.25 3.94 -13.16
C THR A 144 -4.65 5.34 -13.29
N ASP A 145 -5.20 6.34 -12.59
CA ASP A 145 -4.90 7.77 -12.81
C ASP A 145 -4.90 8.13 -14.31
N PHE A 146 -6.00 7.79 -14.99
CA PHE A 146 -6.19 8.10 -16.40
C PHE A 146 -6.63 9.56 -16.57
N PRO A 147 -6.02 10.33 -17.50
CA PRO A 147 -4.98 9.93 -18.46
C PRO A 147 -3.54 10.22 -17.99
N CYS A 148 -3.33 10.75 -16.79
CA CYS A 148 -2.09 11.36 -16.31
C CYS A 148 -0.86 10.44 -16.37
N ILE A 149 -1.01 9.16 -16.05
CA ILE A 149 0.15 8.26 -16.02
C ILE A 149 0.45 7.69 -17.40
N TYR A 150 -0.46 6.94 -18.00
CA TYR A 150 -0.16 6.19 -19.23
C TYR A 150 -0.67 6.87 -20.49
N GLY A 151 -1.73 7.70 -20.42
CA GLY A 151 -2.40 8.29 -21.60
C GLY A 151 -3.01 7.28 -22.58
N GLU A 152 -2.82 5.98 -22.37
CA GLU A 152 -3.18 4.91 -23.32
C GLU A 152 -4.64 4.46 -23.16
N ARG A 153 -5.03 4.02 -21.95
CA ARG A 153 -6.37 3.47 -21.68
C ARG A 153 -6.75 3.51 -20.21
N VAL A 154 -8.06 3.49 -19.95
CA VAL A 154 -8.63 3.23 -18.62
C VAL A 154 -8.45 1.74 -18.27
N GLY A 155 -8.16 1.44 -17.01
CA GLY A 155 -8.13 0.07 -16.47
C GLY A 155 -6.79 -0.66 -16.64
N LEU A 156 -5.67 0.07 -16.55
CA LEU A 156 -4.34 -0.54 -16.43
C LEU A 156 -4.11 -1.06 -15.01
N GLY A 157 -4.48 -0.28 -13.99
CA GLY A 157 -4.61 -0.78 -12.63
C GLY A 157 -6.07 -0.92 -12.23
N ARG A 158 -6.37 -2.00 -11.50
CA ARG A 158 -7.74 -2.47 -11.24
C ARG A 158 -7.88 -2.95 -9.81
N GLY A 159 -8.99 -2.60 -9.17
CA GLY A 159 -9.49 -3.24 -7.95
C GLY A 159 -10.61 -4.22 -8.27
N TYR A 160 -10.53 -5.44 -7.74
CA TYR A 160 -11.56 -6.47 -7.87
C TYR A 160 -12.19 -6.72 -6.50
N VAL A 161 -13.50 -6.53 -6.39
CA VAL A 161 -14.24 -6.64 -5.13
C VAL A 161 -15.21 -7.81 -5.23
N LYS A 162 -15.17 -8.74 -4.26
CA LYS A 162 -16.16 -9.82 -4.15
C LYS A 162 -17.45 -9.26 -3.55
N LEU A 163 -18.57 -9.47 -4.24
CA LEU A 163 -19.90 -8.93 -3.86
C LEU A 163 -20.85 -10.00 -3.32
N ASP A 164 -20.49 -11.29 -3.44
CA ASP A 164 -21.40 -12.41 -3.19
C ASP A 164 -22.72 -12.23 -3.97
N ASP A 165 -23.87 -12.38 -3.31
CA ASP A 165 -25.20 -12.18 -3.90
C ASP A 165 -25.66 -10.70 -3.92
N GLN A 166 -24.81 -9.76 -3.51
CA GLN A 166 -25.17 -8.34 -3.43
C GLN A 166 -25.15 -7.67 -4.82
N PRO A 167 -26.06 -6.71 -5.08
CA PRO A 167 -26.06 -5.98 -6.35
C PRO A 167 -24.80 -5.12 -6.51
N LEU A 168 -24.30 -5.02 -7.74
CA LEU A 168 -23.24 -4.07 -8.08
C LEU A 168 -23.78 -2.63 -7.99
N THR A 169 -23.51 -1.99 -6.87
CA THR A 169 -23.73 -0.55 -6.63
C THR A 169 -22.44 0.08 -6.15
N PHE A 170 -22.33 1.41 -6.24
CA PHE A 170 -21.17 2.11 -5.69
C PHE A 170 -21.01 1.81 -4.20
N ASP A 171 -22.09 1.90 -3.41
CA ASP A 171 -22.06 1.67 -1.97
C ASP A 171 -21.58 0.25 -1.62
N THR A 172 -22.14 -0.76 -2.29
CA THR A 172 -21.72 -2.16 -2.08
C THR A 172 -20.26 -2.37 -2.47
N TRP A 173 -19.81 -1.79 -3.58
CA TRP A 173 -18.44 -1.93 -4.06
C TRP A 173 -17.43 -1.23 -3.13
N ILE A 174 -17.72 0.01 -2.72
CA ILE A 174 -16.79 0.79 -1.88
C ILE A 174 -16.71 0.25 -0.45
N GLN A 175 -17.80 -0.31 0.10
CA GLN A 175 -17.71 -1.03 1.38
C GLN A 175 -16.83 -2.28 1.25
N GLY A 176 -16.89 -3.01 0.13
CA GLY A 176 -15.98 -4.13 -0.09
C GLY A 176 -14.50 -3.72 -0.19
N ILE A 177 -14.19 -2.52 -0.71
CA ILE A 177 -12.83 -1.94 -0.62
C ILE A 177 -12.45 -1.68 0.83
N LYS A 178 -13.33 -1.01 1.60
CA LYS A 178 -13.11 -0.69 3.03
C LYS A 178 -12.86 -1.94 3.87
N ASP A 179 -13.65 -2.99 3.64
CA ASP A 179 -13.54 -4.26 4.39
C ASP A 179 -12.28 -5.05 3.98
N GLY A 180 -11.68 -4.73 2.83
CA GLY A 180 -10.57 -5.48 2.25
C GLY A 180 -11.04 -6.75 1.53
N ARG A 181 -12.32 -6.89 1.21
CA ARG A 181 -12.89 -7.99 0.41
C ARG A 181 -12.52 -7.84 -1.08
N SER A 182 -11.24 -7.58 -1.35
CA SER A 182 -10.74 -7.17 -2.64
C SER A 182 -9.24 -7.42 -2.81
N TYR A 183 -8.80 -7.39 -4.06
CA TYR A 183 -7.39 -7.41 -4.46
C TYR A 183 -7.18 -6.39 -5.59
N CYS A 184 -5.91 -6.00 -5.81
CA CYS A 184 -5.54 -5.11 -6.91
C CYS A 184 -4.53 -5.77 -7.85
N CYS A 185 -4.61 -5.45 -9.15
CA CYS A 185 -3.71 -6.00 -10.16
C CYS A 185 -3.69 -5.23 -11.48
N ASP A 186 -2.77 -5.65 -12.35
CA ASP A 186 -2.60 -5.21 -13.75
C ASP A 186 -3.69 -5.72 -14.72
N GLY A 187 -4.61 -6.56 -14.24
CA GLY A 187 -5.66 -7.19 -15.04
C GLY A 187 -5.22 -8.37 -15.91
N LEU A 188 -3.96 -8.84 -15.78
CA LEU A 188 -3.44 -10.06 -16.40
C LEU A 188 -3.15 -11.16 -15.36
N SER A 189 -3.41 -10.87 -14.09
CA SER A 189 -3.18 -11.75 -12.96
C SER A 189 -4.28 -11.55 -11.92
N HIS A 190 -4.70 -12.62 -11.26
CA HIS A 190 -5.84 -12.63 -10.36
C HIS A 190 -5.57 -13.52 -9.16
N LEU A 191 -5.97 -13.03 -7.98
CA LEU A 191 -5.88 -13.72 -6.70
C LEU A 191 -7.20 -13.53 -5.95
N PHE A 192 -8.14 -14.45 -6.11
CA PHE A 192 -9.49 -14.37 -5.54
C PHE A 192 -9.78 -15.55 -4.60
N ASP A 193 -10.84 -15.42 -3.81
CA ASP A 193 -11.20 -16.40 -2.77
C ASP A 193 -10.04 -16.71 -1.80
N PHE A 194 -9.24 -15.68 -1.49
CA PHE A 194 -8.19 -15.76 -0.48
C PHE A 194 -8.78 -15.96 0.93
N LYS A 195 -8.33 -17.02 1.59
CA LYS A 195 -8.73 -17.36 2.96
C LYS A 195 -7.61 -18.02 3.76
N ILE A 196 -7.75 -17.96 5.08
CA ILE A 196 -6.92 -18.70 6.04
C ILE A 196 -7.84 -19.64 6.82
N ASN A 197 -7.55 -20.93 6.77
CA ASN A 197 -8.47 -21.98 7.21
C ASN A 197 -9.83 -21.78 6.50
N ASP A 198 -10.88 -21.51 7.28
CA ASP A 198 -12.23 -21.21 6.77
C ASP A 198 -12.59 -19.70 6.88
N PHE A 199 -11.64 -18.83 7.21
CA PHE A 199 -11.87 -17.40 7.36
C PHE A 199 -11.47 -16.63 6.09
N GLU A 200 -12.44 -16.01 5.44
CA GLU A 200 -12.25 -15.30 4.17
C GLU A 200 -11.76 -13.86 4.35
N VAL A 201 -10.98 -13.36 3.39
CA VAL A 201 -10.60 -11.94 3.37
C VAL A 201 -11.86 -11.05 3.23
N GLY A 202 -11.93 -10.01 4.05
CA GLY A 202 -13.09 -9.12 4.16
C GLY A 202 -14.20 -9.61 5.07
N GLN A 203 -14.12 -10.84 5.60
CA GLN A 203 -15.10 -11.35 6.57
C GLN A 203 -14.99 -10.58 7.90
N PRO A 204 -16.10 -10.20 8.55
CA PRO A 204 -16.07 -9.67 9.92
C PRO A 204 -15.52 -10.72 10.89
N GLY A 205 -14.57 -10.31 11.74
CA GLY A 205 -13.97 -11.20 12.73
C GLY A 205 -13.94 -10.57 14.12
N ILE A 206 -12.76 -10.53 14.75
CA ILE A 206 -12.62 -10.05 16.14
C ILE A 206 -13.18 -8.62 16.27
N TYR A 207 -14.11 -8.43 17.20
CA TYR A 207 -14.77 -7.13 17.45
C TYR A 207 -15.38 -6.49 16.19
N ASP A 208 -15.94 -7.30 15.30
CA ASP A 208 -16.51 -6.88 14.01
C ASP A 208 -15.51 -6.17 13.07
N ARG A 209 -14.20 -6.29 13.34
CA ARG A 209 -13.16 -5.79 12.43
C ARG A 209 -13.06 -6.72 11.23
N ALA A 210 -13.18 -6.15 10.03
CA ALA A 210 -13.07 -6.90 8.79
C ALA A 210 -11.66 -7.49 8.62
N SER A 211 -11.58 -8.74 8.15
CA SER A 211 -10.34 -9.46 7.91
C SER A 211 -9.48 -9.71 9.15
N VAL A 212 -10.01 -9.64 10.37
CA VAL A 212 -9.24 -9.87 11.62
C VAL A 212 -9.67 -11.17 12.29
N MET A 213 -8.80 -12.16 12.36
CA MET A 213 -9.10 -13.46 12.97
C MET A 213 -8.20 -13.79 14.18
N PRO A 214 -8.70 -14.54 15.17
CA PRO A 214 -7.86 -15.04 16.26
C PRO A 214 -7.03 -16.25 15.82
N ALA A 215 -5.89 -16.45 16.45
CA ALA A 215 -5.12 -17.69 16.37
C ALA A 215 -4.38 -17.98 17.68
N ASP A 216 -4.02 -19.24 17.88
CA ASP A 216 -3.12 -19.67 18.94
C ASP A 216 -1.64 -19.51 18.52
N ALA A 217 -0.77 -19.32 19.53
CA ALA A 217 0.67 -19.25 19.27
C ALA A 217 1.18 -20.62 18.82
N GLY A 218 1.87 -20.66 17.67
CA GLY A 218 2.35 -21.89 17.04
C GLY A 218 1.28 -22.62 16.22
N GLU A 219 0.09 -22.04 16.05
CA GLU A 219 -0.97 -22.59 15.21
C GLU A 219 -0.50 -22.72 13.75
N LYS A 220 -0.88 -23.81 13.12
CA LYS A 220 -0.63 -24.05 11.70
C LYS A 220 -1.77 -23.46 10.89
N LEU A 221 -1.47 -22.42 10.13
CA LEU A 221 -2.40 -21.78 9.21
C LEU A 221 -2.39 -22.53 7.88
N VAL A 222 -3.58 -22.82 7.36
CA VAL A 222 -3.78 -23.28 5.99
C VAL A 222 -4.22 -22.10 5.14
N VAL A 223 -3.34 -21.61 4.28
CA VAL A 223 -3.62 -20.47 3.41
C VAL A 223 -4.04 -20.98 2.04
N SER A 224 -5.17 -20.53 1.51
CA SER A 224 -5.64 -20.92 0.18
C SER A 224 -6.12 -19.72 -0.64
N VAL A 225 -5.93 -19.80 -1.95
CA VAL A 225 -6.34 -18.78 -2.91
C VAL A 225 -6.55 -19.42 -4.29
N ASN A 226 -7.50 -18.89 -5.05
CA ASN A 226 -7.60 -19.16 -6.48
C ASN A 226 -6.72 -18.17 -7.25
N ALA A 227 -5.74 -18.70 -7.97
CA ALA A 227 -4.80 -17.91 -8.73
C ALA A 227 -4.96 -18.15 -10.23
N ALA A 228 -4.87 -17.08 -11.02
CA ALA A 228 -4.77 -17.15 -12.47
C ALA A 228 -3.82 -16.07 -12.97
N ALA A 229 -3.11 -16.35 -14.05
CA ALA A 229 -2.25 -15.38 -14.73
C ALA A 229 -2.24 -15.64 -16.24
N MET A 230 -1.95 -14.62 -17.03
CA MET A 230 -1.88 -14.73 -18.48
C MET A 230 -0.57 -14.17 -19.01
N LEU A 231 0.29 -15.06 -19.49
CA LEU A 231 1.52 -14.75 -20.21
C LEU A 231 1.41 -15.20 -21.67
N GLU A 232 2.00 -14.42 -22.57
CA GLU A 232 2.27 -14.86 -23.94
C GLU A 232 3.19 -16.08 -23.95
N ASP A 233 3.11 -16.89 -25.01
CA ASP A 233 3.94 -18.10 -25.17
C ASP A 233 5.44 -17.77 -25.15
N GLN A 234 5.81 -16.67 -25.79
CA GLN A 234 7.18 -16.18 -25.86
C GLN A 234 7.39 -15.00 -24.90
N PRO A 235 8.57 -14.89 -24.26
CA PRO A 235 8.89 -13.75 -23.40
C PRO A 235 8.76 -12.40 -24.12
N ARG A 236 8.10 -11.44 -23.46
CA ARG A 236 8.00 -10.04 -23.88
C ARG A 236 9.18 -9.26 -23.33
N GLU A 237 10.31 -9.37 -24.02
CA GLU A 237 11.58 -8.74 -23.64
C GLU A 237 11.52 -7.20 -23.64
N ASP A 238 10.55 -6.61 -24.33
CA ASP A 238 10.22 -5.18 -24.30
C ASP A 238 9.70 -4.73 -22.93
N ILE A 239 9.19 -5.64 -22.08
CA ILE A 239 8.75 -5.36 -20.71
C ILE A 239 9.73 -5.97 -19.71
N ARG A 240 10.08 -7.25 -19.89
CA ARG A 240 10.87 -8.04 -18.92
C ARG A 240 12.24 -7.45 -18.63
N ARG A 241 12.87 -6.78 -19.60
CA ARG A 241 14.19 -6.14 -19.43
C ARG A 241 14.15 -4.77 -18.78
N LEU A 242 12.98 -4.16 -18.69
CA LEU A 242 12.83 -2.83 -18.12
C LEU A 242 12.99 -2.87 -16.61
N ARG A 243 13.45 -1.78 -16.03
CA ARG A 243 13.50 -1.60 -14.58
C ARG A 243 12.08 -1.55 -13.99
N LEU A 244 11.94 -1.84 -12.70
CA LEU A 244 10.63 -1.82 -12.01
C LEU A 244 10.02 -0.41 -11.91
N ASP A 245 10.86 0.62 -12.02
CA ASP A 245 10.46 2.03 -12.07
C ASP A 245 10.31 2.56 -13.50
N GLN A 246 10.19 1.67 -14.49
CA GLN A 246 9.84 2.00 -15.87
C GLN A 246 8.49 1.41 -16.24
N LYS A 247 7.74 2.12 -17.09
CA LYS A 247 6.42 1.67 -17.56
C LYS A 247 6.54 0.45 -18.48
N PRO A 248 5.61 -0.53 -18.41
CA PRO A 248 4.55 -0.63 -17.40
C PRO A 248 5.12 -1.00 -16.02
N TYR A 249 4.67 -0.29 -14.98
CA TYR A 249 5.20 -0.45 -13.63
C TYR A 249 4.76 -1.78 -13.01
N TRP A 250 3.46 -2.05 -13.07
CA TRP A 250 2.84 -3.31 -12.70
C TRP A 250 2.58 -4.12 -13.95
N HIS A 251 3.15 -5.32 -14.03
CA HIS A 251 2.94 -6.20 -15.17
C HIS A 251 3.36 -7.64 -14.90
N VAL A 252 2.51 -8.61 -15.25
CA VAL A 252 2.75 -10.05 -15.05
C VAL A 252 3.99 -10.59 -15.73
N GLU A 253 4.36 -10.03 -16.89
CA GLU A 253 5.60 -10.39 -17.61
C GLU A 253 6.86 -10.21 -16.76
N ARG A 254 6.87 -9.26 -15.83
CA ARG A 254 8.00 -9.05 -14.91
C ARG A 254 8.14 -10.19 -13.89
N ALA A 255 7.08 -10.95 -13.67
CA ALA A 255 7.03 -12.12 -12.80
C ALA A 255 7.41 -13.42 -13.52
N ARG A 256 7.63 -13.41 -14.85
CA ARG A 256 7.93 -14.63 -15.62
C ARG A 256 9.18 -15.34 -15.11
N VAL A 257 9.07 -16.66 -14.89
CA VAL A 257 10.18 -17.52 -14.51
C VAL A 257 10.97 -17.96 -15.76
N GLY A 258 12.17 -17.41 -15.93
CA GLY A 258 13.02 -17.79 -17.07
C GLY A 258 12.31 -17.57 -18.41
N ASN A 259 12.33 -18.57 -19.28
CA ASN A 259 11.60 -18.54 -20.55
C ASN A 259 10.34 -19.42 -20.54
N THR A 260 9.86 -19.81 -19.35
CA THR A 260 8.62 -20.59 -19.21
C THR A 260 7.41 -19.66 -19.26
N ARG A 261 6.21 -20.22 -19.26
CA ARG A 261 4.95 -19.49 -19.01
C ARG A 261 4.52 -19.59 -17.55
N GLN A 262 5.46 -19.62 -16.62
CA GLN A 262 5.14 -19.73 -15.19
C GLN A 262 5.40 -18.42 -14.47
N VAL A 263 4.57 -18.15 -13.46
CA VAL A 263 4.75 -17.03 -12.53
C VAL A 263 4.70 -17.51 -11.07
N PRO A 264 5.48 -16.90 -10.17
CA PRO A 264 5.45 -17.22 -8.76
C PRO A 264 4.21 -16.62 -8.08
N VAL A 265 3.47 -17.44 -7.34
CA VAL A 265 2.51 -17.03 -6.33
C VAL A 265 3.20 -17.13 -4.97
N GLU A 266 3.26 -16.01 -4.25
CA GLU A 266 4.01 -15.88 -3.00
C GLU A 266 3.06 -15.72 -1.81
N LEU A 267 3.27 -16.53 -0.76
CA LEU A 267 2.69 -16.30 0.56
C LEU A 267 3.50 -15.22 1.28
N ILE A 268 2.84 -14.13 1.66
CA ILE A 268 3.44 -13.00 2.35
C ILE A 268 3.01 -13.01 3.81
N VAL A 269 3.99 -12.99 4.72
CA VAL A 269 3.77 -12.80 6.16
C VAL A 269 4.65 -11.67 6.66
N ASN A 270 4.05 -10.63 7.22
CA ASN A 270 4.77 -9.44 7.71
C ASN A 270 5.72 -8.81 6.68
N GLY A 271 5.32 -8.85 5.41
CA GLY A 271 6.04 -8.30 4.27
C GLY A 271 7.07 -9.24 3.64
N GLN A 272 7.34 -10.39 4.25
CA GLN A 272 8.30 -11.37 3.75
C GLN A 272 7.62 -12.44 2.91
N SER A 273 8.21 -12.80 1.76
CA SER A 273 7.83 -13.99 1.00
C SER A 273 8.36 -15.22 1.73
N VAL A 274 7.46 -15.95 2.42
CA VAL A 274 7.81 -17.09 3.27
C VAL A 274 7.59 -18.44 2.59
N ALA A 275 6.81 -18.46 1.51
CA ALA A 275 6.63 -19.63 0.65
C ALA A 275 6.27 -19.17 -0.78
N THR A 276 6.60 -20.01 -1.77
CA THR A 276 6.35 -19.71 -3.18
C THR A 276 5.96 -20.98 -3.92
N THR A 277 4.93 -20.88 -4.76
CA THR A 277 4.51 -21.92 -5.70
C THR A 277 4.37 -21.30 -7.08
N ASN A 278 4.93 -21.95 -8.11
CA ASN A 278 4.76 -21.49 -9.48
C ASN A 278 3.44 -22.03 -10.05
N ILE A 279 2.70 -21.18 -10.75
CA ILE A 279 1.50 -21.54 -11.51
C ILE A 279 1.76 -21.36 -13.01
N ASP A 280 1.04 -22.11 -13.83
CA ASP A 280 1.03 -21.88 -15.28
C ASP A 280 0.19 -20.62 -15.59
N ALA A 281 0.76 -19.68 -16.35
CA ALA A 281 0.12 -18.42 -16.72
C ALA A 281 -0.53 -18.52 -18.11
N ASP A 282 -1.47 -19.46 -18.25
CA ASP A 282 -2.23 -19.71 -19.48
C ASP A 282 -3.69 -19.23 -19.40
N GLY A 283 -4.05 -18.54 -18.32
CA GLY A 283 -5.41 -18.07 -18.02
C GLY A 283 -6.29 -19.07 -17.28
N SER A 284 -5.82 -20.29 -17.04
CA SER A 284 -6.54 -21.26 -16.21
C SER A 284 -6.51 -20.86 -14.73
N ILE A 285 -7.59 -21.19 -14.02
CA ILE A 285 -7.67 -21.04 -12.56
C ILE A 285 -6.97 -22.24 -11.92
N GLN A 286 -6.06 -21.96 -11.00
CA GLN A 286 -5.32 -22.96 -10.23
C GLN A 286 -5.55 -22.73 -8.73
N ASP A 287 -5.86 -23.81 -8.02
CA ASP A 287 -5.95 -23.82 -6.57
C ASP A 287 -4.53 -23.81 -5.98
N VAL A 288 -4.19 -22.76 -5.23
CA VAL A 288 -2.89 -22.64 -4.56
C VAL A 288 -3.11 -22.72 -3.06
N GLN A 289 -2.33 -23.56 -2.39
CA GLN A 289 -2.38 -23.76 -0.95
C GLN A 289 -0.97 -23.69 -0.34
N PHE A 290 -0.87 -23.06 0.81
CA PHE A 290 0.34 -23.01 1.64
C PHE A 290 0.01 -23.44 3.06
N GLU A 291 1.03 -23.94 3.76
CA GLU A 291 0.98 -24.19 5.19
C GLU A 291 2.03 -23.32 5.87
N TYR A 292 1.64 -22.61 6.93
CA TYR A 292 2.55 -21.71 7.65
C TYR A 292 2.34 -21.83 9.16
N GLN A 293 3.42 -21.93 9.92
CA GLN A 293 3.36 -21.95 11.37
C GLN A 293 3.45 -20.53 11.92
N LEU A 294 2.37 -20.05 12.53
CA LEU A 294 2.28 -18.69 13.02
C LEU A 294 2.93 -18.56 14.40
N GLU A 295 3.96 -17.75 14.50
CA GLU A 295 4.67 -17.53 15.78
C GLU A 295 4.08 -16.38 16.62
N ARG A 296 3.51 -15.39 15.95
CA ARG A 296 3.11 -14.10 16.54
C ARG A 296 2.01 -13.44 15.70
N SER A 297 1.33 -12.44 16.28
CA SER A 297 0.36 -11.63 15.54
C SER A 297 0.99 -11.07 14.27
N SER A 298 0.36 -11.37 13.13
CA SER A 298 0.93 -11.09 11.82
C SER A 298 -0.17 -10.72 10.84
N TRP A 299 0.18 -9.96 9.80
CA TRP A 299 -0.67 -9.84 8.63
C TRP A 299 -0.19 -10.83 7.57
N VAL A 300 -1.15 -11.43 6.87
CA VAL A 300 -0.92 -12.48 5.88
C VAL A 300 -1.62 -12.11 4.58
N ALA A 301 -0.91 -12.17 3.47
CA ALA A 301 -1.44 -11.88 2.13
C ALA A 301 -0.85 -12.82 1.08
N VAL A 302 -1.40 -12.79 -0.12
CA VAL A 302 -0.83 -13.50 -1.28
C VAL A 302 -0.58 -12.49 -2.40
N ARG A 303 0.51 -12.69 -3.15
CA ARG A 303 0.83 -11.83 -4.29
C ARG A 303 1.45 -12.61 -5.46
N ILE A 304 1.40 -12.00 -6.64
CA ILE A 304 2.27 -12.29 -7.77
C ILE A 304 3.04 -11.00 -8.00
N PHE A 305 4.30 -10.92 -7.61
CA PHE A 305 5.05 -9.66 -7.66
C PHE A 305 5.67 -9.41 -9.05
N PRO A 306 5.53 -8.21 -9.65
CA PRO A 306 4.84 -6.99 -9.20
C PRO A 306 3.49 -6.77 -9.92
N SER A 307 2.64 -7.79 -9.97
CA SER A 307 1.48 -7.86 -10.87
C SER A 307 0.13 -7.84 -10.15
N CYS A 308 0.01 -8.52 -9.01
CA CYS A 308 -1.23 -8.66 -8.26
C CYS A 308 -0.94 -8.79 -6.76
N HIS A 309 -1.79 -8.20 -5.91
CA HIS A 309 -1.68 -8.28 -4.46
C HIS A 309 -3.07 -8.32 -3.81
N THR A 310 -3.29 -9.27 -2.89
CA THR A 310 -4.53 -9.33 -2.09
C THR A 310 -4.52 -8.28 -0.97
N ASN A 311 -5.68 -7.87 -0.47
CA ASN A 311 -5.71 -7.32 0.88
C ASN A 311 -5.30 -8.40 1.92
N PRO A 312 -4.77 -8.00 3.08
CA PRO A 312 -4.32 -8.96 4.09
C PRO A 312 -5.47 -9.47 4.96
N ILE A 313 -5.32 -10.70 5.45
CA ILE A 313 -5.97 -11.17 6.68
C ILE A 313 -5.02 -10.87 7.85
N PHE A 314 -5.52 -10.18 8.85
CA PHE A 314 -4.83 -9.87 10.10
C PHE A 314 -5.10 -10.98 11.11
N VAL A 315 -4.03 -11.60 11.60
CA VAL A 315 -4.13 -12.71 12.55
C VAL A 315 -3.59 -12.26 13.89
N GLU A 316 -4.45 -12.20 14.90
CA GLU A 316 -4.09 -11.79 16.27
C GLU A 316 -3.86 -13.04 17.14
N VAL A 317 -2.61 -13.20 17.59
CA VAL A 317 -2.22 -14.29 18.48
C VAL A 317 -2.48 -13.87 19.92
N LYS A 318 -3.33 -14.64 20.62
CA LYS A 318 -3.70 -14.37 22.03
C LYS A 318 -4.28 -12.95 22.27
N GLY A 319 -4.90 -12.36 21.24
CA GLY A 319 -5.46 -11.01 21.31
C GLY A 319 -4.41 -9.88 21.33
N GLU A 320 -3.14 -10.19 21.08
CA GLU A 320 -2.09 -9.17 20.97
C GLU A 320 -2.13 -8.50 19.60
N PRO A 321 -1.92 -7.18 19.51
CA PRO A 321 -1.90 -6.47 18.23
C PRO A 321 -0.68 -6.87 17.39
N ILE A 322 -0.76 -6.62 16.09
CA ILE A 322 0.38 -6.81 15.18
C ILE A 322 1.48 -5.80 15.53
N ARG A 323 2.66 -6.34 15.86
CA ARG A 323 3.88 -5.61 16.26
C ARG A 323 5.09 -6.26 15.59
N ALA A 324 5.01 -6.38 14.27
CA ALA A 324 5.79 -7.34 13.51
C ALA A 324 7.28 -6.99 13.36
N SER A 325 7.62 -5.70 13.34
CA SER A 325 8.98 -5.26 13.00
C SER A 325 9.34 -3.95 13.68
N LYS A 326 10.34 -4.01 14.58
CA LYS A 326 10.95 -2.84 15.22
C LYS A 326 11.65 -1.96 14.20
N ARG A 327 12.28 -2.55 13.18
CA ARG A 327 12.86 -1.80 12.05
C ARG A 327 11.80 -1.02 11.27
N SER A 328 10.61 -1.59 11.07
CA SER A 328 9.51 -0.90 10.38
C SER A 328 8.93 0.23 11.24
N ALA A 329 8.77 0.01 12.54
CA ALA A 329 8.33 1.06 13.46
C ALA A 329 9.33 2.23 13.51
N GLN A 330 10.63 1.94 13.51
CA GLN A 330 11.68 2.97 13.43
C GLN A 330 11.63 3.68 12.07
N TRP A 331 11.48 2.94 10.97
CA TRP A 331 11.34 3.52 9.64
C TRP A 331 10.14 4.47 9.57
N CYS A 332 8.98 4.09 10.11
CA CYS A 332 7.82 4.97 10.16
C CYS A 332 8.10 6.24 10.98
N LEU A 333 8.77 6.12 12.12
CA LEU A 333 9.13 7.28 12.95
C LEU A 333 10.07 8.24 12.21
N ASP A 334 11.09 7.72 11.53
CA ASP A 334 12.02 8.51 10.71
C ASP A 334 11.31 9.14 9.51
N ALA A 335 10.36 8.41 8.90
CA ALA A 335 9.55 8.88 7.78
C ALA A 335 8.69 10.09 8.15
N ILE A 336 8.16 10.16 9.37
CA ILE A 336 7.40 11.33 9.85
C ILE A 336 8.26 12.60 9.78
N ASP A 337 9.54 12.52 10.16
CA ASP A 337 10.43 13.67 10.16
C ASP A 337 10.80 14.11 8.73
N VAL A 338 11.04 13.15 7.83
CA VAL A 338 11.29 13.47 6.41
C VAL A 338 10.04 14.07 5.77
N CYS A 339 8.87 13.45 5.97
CA CYS A 339 7.60 13.97 5.46
C CYS A 339 7.34 15.40 5.97
N TRP A 340 7.49 15.65 7.27
CA TRP A 340 7.32 16.98 7.85
C TRP A 340 8.22 18.02 7.18
N SER A 341 9.49 17.68 6.96
CA SER A 341 10.46 18.58 6.32
C SER A 341 10.06 18.99 4.89
N GLN A 342 9.32 18.14 4.18
CA GLN A 342 8.84 18.40 2.82
C GLN A 342 7.49 19.12 2.78
N LYS A 343 6.64 18.91 3.79
CA LYS A 343 5.25 19.41 3.81
C LYS A 343 5.11 20.74 4.55
N GLU A 344 5.78 20.91 5.70
CA GLU A 344 5.73 22.13 6.53
C GLU A 344 5.95 23.44 5.76
N PRO A 345 6.89 23.53 4.80
CA PRO A 345 7.11 24.78 4.06
C PRO A 345 5.92 25.17 3.16
N ARG A 346 5.09 24.19 2.77
CA ARG A 346 3.89 24.36 1.94
C ARG A 346 2.62 24.48 2.77
N THR A 347 2.67 24.12 4.05
CA THR A 347 1.54 24.27 4.98
C THR A 347 1.28 25.74 5.30
N ARG A 348 0.02 26.17 5.21
CA ARG A 348 -0.41 27.53 5.54
C ARG A 348 -0.07 27.89 6.98
N LYS A 349 0.30 29.16 7.23
CA LYS A 349 0.79 29.62 8.55
C LYS A 349 -0.20 29.32 9.67
N GLU A 350 -1.48 29.56 9.41
CA GLU A 350 -2.62 29.34 10.28
C GLU A 350 -2.91 27.84 10.54
N GLU A 351 -2.48 26.96 9.63
CA GLU A 351 -2.67 25.50 9.74
C GLU A 351 -1.47 24.80 10.40
N LYS A 352 -0.30 25.45 10.48
CA LYS A 352 0.96 24.84 10.96
C LYS A 352 0.87 24.29 12.38
N GLU A 353 0.14 24.95 13.28
CA GLU A 353 0.00 24.47 14.66
C GLU A 353 -0.78 23.15 14.70
N ALA A 354 -1.92 23.08 14.01
CA ALA A 354 -2.72 21.87 13.90
C ALA A 354 -1.98 20.74 13.18
N ALA A 355 -1.28 21.04 12.08
CA ALA A 355 -0.46 20.08 11.35
C ALA A 355 0.68 19.53 12.22
N SER A 356 1.41 20.40 12.91
CA SER A 356 2.49 19.98 13.83
C SER A 356 1.98 19.06 14.93
N ALA A 357 0.83 19.38 15.53
CA ALA A 357 0.20 18.54 16.56
C ALA A 357 -0.19 17.15 16.01
N ALA A 358 -0.73 17.08 14.80
CA ALA A 358 -1.07 15.82 14.16
C ALA A 358 0.16 14.96 13.84
N TYR A 359 1.25 15.58 13.38
CA TYR A 359 2.53 14.88 13.16
C TYR A 359 3.13 14.39 14.49
N GLU A 360 3.02 15.16 15.58
CA GLU A 360 3.49 14.71 16.89
C GLU A 360 2.68 13.54 17.44
N GLN A 361 1.35 13.54 17.25
CA GLN A 361 0.51 12.38 17.58
C GLN A 361 0.98 11.13 16.83
N ALA A 362 1.31 11.27 15.54
CA ALA A 362 1.85 10.16 14.75
C ALA A 362 3.22 9.69 15.30
N ARG A 363 4.11 10.61 15.69
CA ARG A 363 5.38 10.24 16.36
C ARG A 363 5.15 9.47 17.64
N GLU A 364 4.23 9.92 18.49
CA GLU A 364 3.89 9.23 19.74
C GLU A 364 3.32 7.82 19.49
N ALA A 365 2.44 7.68 18.49
CA ALA A 365 1.90 6.40 18.09
C ALA A 365 3.02 5.42 17.66
N TYR A 366 3.91 5.85 16.76
CA TYR A 366 5.02 5.00 16.33
C TYR A 366 6.05 4.73 17.43
N ARG A 367 6.32 5.67 18.36
CA ARG A 367 7.17 5.41 19.54
C ARG A 367 6.58 4.32 20.44
N LYS A 368 5.25 4.30 20.63
CA LYS A 368 4.55 3.24 21.40
C LYS A 368 4.64 1.89 20.70
N VAL A 369 4.43 1.86 19.38
CA VAL A 369 4.60 0.64 18.57
C VAL A 369 6.04 0.15 18.63
N LEU A 370 7.02 1.03 18.45
CA LEU A 370 8.45 0.70 18.46
C LEU A 370 8.89 0.05 19.78
N ALA A 371 8.41 0.57 20.92
CA ALA A 371 8.74 0.05 22.25
C ALA A 371 8.22 -1.38 22.52
N SER A 372 7.20 -1.82 21.78
CA SER A 372 6.55 -3.13 21.93
C SER A 372 6.73 -4.04 20.70
N SER A 373 7.47 -3.59 19.69
CA SER A 373 7.70 -4.34 18.45
C SER A 373 8.66 -5.49 18.63
N PHE A 374 8.41 -6.57 17.90
CA PHE A 374 9.37 -7.66 17.78
C PHE A 374 10.72 -7.13 17.27
N ASP A 375 11.79 -7.54 17.95
CA ASP A 375 13.13 -7.12 17.62
C ASP A 375 13.70 -7.93 16.45
N ASP A 376 13.44 -7.44 15.24
CA ASP A 376 13.97 -7.94 13.97
C ASP A 376 15.29 -7.24 13.58
N THR A 377 15.95 -6.55 14.51
CA THR A 377 17.24 -5.87 14.25
C THR A 377 18.42 -6.83 14.31
N THR A 378 18.25 -7.98 14.96
CA THR A 378 19.28 -9.02 15.12
C THR A 378 19.20 -10.11 14.05
N ASP A 379 18.07 -10.21 13.34
CA ASP A 379 17.89 -11.13 12.22
C ASP A 379 18.66 -10.57 11.01
N ARG A 380 19.83 -11.16 10.74
CA ARG A 380 20.68 -10.83 9.59
C ARG A 380 20.31 -11.61 8.35
#